data_AF-A0A7L0L5G5-F1
#
_entry.id   AF-A0A7L0L5G5-F1
#
_cell.length_a   1.000
_cell.length_b   1.000
_cell.length_c   1.000
_cell.angle_alpha   90.00
_cell.angle_beta   90.00
_cell.angle_gamma   90.00
#
_symmetry.space_group_name_H-M   'P 1'
#
loop_
_entity.id
_entity.type
_entity.pdbx_description
1 polymer ?
#
loop_
_entity_poly.entity_id
_entity_poly.type
_entity_poly.pdbx_seq_one_letter_code
_entity_poly.pdbx_strand_id
1 'polypeptide(L)'
;WVDAVWDLEFTETEPLDAYKAEEIAADGLKTCTRLYHALEPFVAGGQESTENVWTLLAENNLSHRALVAVLHHFVHVGQHASANVQQRVFGLRSAGLYLLLLEIPGSIVNQVFHQVMFDKCLAALMKCLPQELRKRKMAHAQSSQPNARRRRKKGKQCRNDNTSMREVLEEEKEEDGEEVYFSTEDLLQVRNAIFLLLKNFLRLLSKFSLKEKPECMQNCIEVFVEMTSFEPVLHEFKFSAAMDVNEAKYIPELAYYGLHLLCSPLHGTEDKSLQRVFQQLLKVILMVEWRGSRYEALPITSAVTSARNQAVTFISSLVDELKEAVYPLLRILLQHICTKVPDKADYRPPAAQALVTLLDKLPCAEFAAFMAWLYKCSVYEVSYRVFALDVVLALLELPERSPG
;
A
#
# COMPACT_ATOMS: atom_id res chain seq x y z
N TRP A 1 10.98 -29.61 -11.79
CA TRP A 1 10.37 -28.27 -11.87
C TRP A 1 9.56 -27.97 -10.62
N VAL A 2 8.36 -28.56 -10.41
CA VAL A 2 7.52 -28.26 -9.22
C VAL A 2 8.31 -28.38 -7.92
N ASP A 3 9.04 -29.46 -7.70
CA ASP A 3 9.82 -29.66 -6.48
C ASP A 3 10.86 -28.55 -6.31
N ALA A 4 11.69 -28.30 -7.33
CA ALA A 4 12.65 -27.19 -7.36
C ALA A 4 12.02 -25.79 -7.13
N VAL A 5 10.77 -25.53 -7.54
CA VAL A 5 10.08 -24.26 -7.26
C VAL A 5 9.80 -24.09 -5.76
N TRP A 6 9.50 -25.18 -5.06
CA TRP A 6 9.31 -25.21 -3.61
C TRP A 6 10.64 -25.29 -2.84
N ASP A 7 11.60 -26.06 -3.32
CA ASP A 7 12.92 -26.24 -2.69
C ASP A 7 13.76 -24.96 -2.76
N LEU A 8 13.48 -24.08 -3.72
CA LEU A 8 14.03 -22.72 -3.85
C LEU A 8 13.10 -21.65 -3.25
N GLU A 9 12.11 -22.03 -2.43
CA GLU A 9 11.21 -21.12 -1.70
C GLU A 9 10.55 -20.05 -2.59
N PHE A 10 10.24 -20.38 -3.85
CA PHE A 10 9.68 -19.47 -4.86
C PHE A 10 10.55 -18.23 -5.17
N THR A 11 11.86 -18.27 -4.91
CA THR A 11 12.80 -17.15 -5.11
C THR A 11 13.26 -17.01 -6.57
N GLU A 12 14.39 -17.63 -6.94
CA GLU A 12 15.03 -17.66 -8.27
C GLU A 12 14.76 -19.01 -8.96
N THR A 13 13.53 -19.22 -9.40
CA THR A 13 13.11 -20.49 -10.00
C THR A 13 13.20 -20.45 -11.52
N GLU A 14 13.68 -21.52 -12.16
CA GLU A 14 13.58 -21.68 -13.62
C GLU A 14 12.12 -21.45 -14.09
N PRO A 15 11.90 -20.75 -15.23
CA PRO A 15 10.56 -20.53 -15.74
C PRO A 15 9.87 -21.86 -16.08
N LEU A 16 8.53 -21.87 -16.09
CA LEU A 16 7.79 -22.99 -16.66
C LEU A 16 8.16 -23.14 -18.14
N ASP A 17 8.27 -24.38 -18.59
CA ASP A 17 8.45 -24.73 -20.00
C ASP A 17 7.49 -23.95 -20.91
N ALA A 18 8.03 -23.22 -21.89
CA ALA A 18 7.29 -22.22 -22.64
C ALA A 18 6.06 -22.79 -23.35
N TYR A 19 6.17 -24.01 -23.90
CA TYR A 19 5.05 -24.69 -24.56
C TYR A 19 3.89 -24.95 -23.58
N LYS A 20 4.19 -25.38 -22.34
CA LYS A 20 3.16 -25.57 -21.29
C LYS A 20 2.60 -24.26 -20.76
N ALA A 21 3.44 -23.23 -20.66
CA ALA A 21 2.97 -21.89 -20.29
C ALA A 21 1.98 -21.33 -21.34
N GLU A 22 2.29 -21.51 -22.63
CA GLU A 22 1.40 -21.18 -23.74
C GLU A 22 0.13 -22.04 -23.75
N GLU A 23 0.23 -23.36 -23.53
CA GLU A 23 -0.92 -24.28 -23.46
C GLU A 23 -1.92 -23.86 -22.36
N ILE A 24 -1.42 -23.56 -21.15
CA ILE A 24 -2.24 -23.10 -20.02
C ILE A 24 -2.87 -21.71 -20.31
N ALA A 25 -2.12 -20.84 -21.01
CA ALA A 25 -2.57 -19.50 -21.39
C ALA A 25 -3.41 -19.45 -22.68
N ALA A 26 -3.57 -20.55 -23.42
CA ALA A 26 -4.19 -20.57 -24.75
C ALA A 26 -5.67 -20.14 -24.75
N ASP A 27 -6.44 -20.55 -23.74
CA ASP A 27 -7.83 -20.10 -23.54
C ASP A 27 -7.89 -18.73 -22.79
N GLY A 28 -6.73 -18.12 -22.53
CA GLY A 28 -6.54 -16.83 -21.91
C GLY A 28 -7.12 -16.74 -20.50
N LEU A 29 -7.68 -15.58 -20.19
CA LEU A 29 -8.30 -15.30 -18.88
C LEU A 29 -9.51 -16.20 -18.56
N LYS A 30 -10.04 -16.97 -19.53
CA LYS A 30 -11.13 -17.93 -19.29
C LYS A 30 -10.67 -19.08 -18.40
N THR A 31 -9.43 -19.56 -18.55
CA THR A 31 -8.86 -20.63 -17.70
C THR A 31 -8.90 -20.23 -16.23
N CYS A 32 -8.32 -19.06 -15.90
CA CYS A 32 -8.34 -18.53 -14.55
C CYS A 32 -9.76 -18.24 -14.04
N THR A 33 -10.66 -17.76 -14.88
CA THR A 33 -12.04 -17.44 -14.49
C THR A 33 -12.87 -18.70 -14.20
N ARG A 34 -12.72 -19.76 -15.01
CA ARG A 34 -13.34 -21.07 -14.74
C ARG A 34 -12.81 -21.68 -13.45
N LEU A 35 -11.49 -21.69 -13.27
CA LEU A 35 -10.87 -22.24 -12.05
C LEU A 35 -11.30 -21.45 -10.80
N TYR A 36 -11.40 -20.12 -10.91
CA TYR A 36 -11.86 -19.27 -9.82
C TYR A 36 -13.29 -19.64 -9.40
N HIS A 37 -14.24 -19.73 -10.33
CA HIS A 37 -15.62 -20.12 -10.02
C HIS A 37 -15.79 -21.60 -9.63
N ALA A 38 -14.86 -22.48 -10.00
CA ALA A 38 -14.85 -23.86 -9.51
C ALA A 38 -14.36 -23.96 -8.05
N LEU A 39 -13.47 -23.06 -7.62
CA LEU A 39 -12.90 -23.04 -6.26
C LEU A 39 -13.71 -22.17 -5.28
N GLU A 40 -14.39 -21.13 -5.76
CA GLU A 40 -15.18 -20.17 -4.96
C GLU A 40 -16.26 -20.81 -4.06
N PRO A 41 -17.00 -21.85 -4.47
CA PRO A 41 -17.96 -22.54 -3.60
C PRO A 41 -17.35 -23.15 -2.33
N PHE A 42 -16.07 -23.54 -2.34
CA PHE A 42 -15.38 -24.15 -1.19
C PHE A 42 -14.93 -23.13 -0.13
N VAL A 43 -15.06 -21.82 -0.41
CA VAL A 43 -14.66 -20.73 0.51
C VAL A 43 -15.76 -20.37 1.52
N ALA A 44 -17.02 -20.61 1.16
CA ALA A 44 -18.12 -20.59 2.12
C ALA A 44 -18.34 -22.01 2.65
N GLY A 45 -18.63 -22.16 3.94
CA GLY A 45 -19.10 -23.43 4.52
C GLY A 45 -20.55 -23.75 4.13
N GLY A 46 -20.88 -23.60 2.86
CA GLY A 46 -22.24 -23.49 2.32
C GLY A 46 -22.97 -24.81 2.15
N GLN A 47 -23.18 -25.53 3.26
CA GLN A 47 -24.25 -26.52 3.56
C GLN A 47 -24.63 -27.65 2.57
N GLU A 48 -24.13 -27.68 1.33
CA GLU A 48 -24.47 -28.70 0.33
C GLU A 48 -23.24 -29.48 -0.20
N SER A 49 -22.03 -28.91 -0.13
CA SER A 49 -20.78 -29.62 -0.44
C SER A 49 -20.30 -30.43 0.77
N THR A 50 -20.61 -31.73 0.80
CA THR A 50 -19.99 -32.70 1.73
C THR A 50 -18.53 -33.02 1.39
N GLU A 51 -18.07 -32.63 0.20
CA GLU A 51 -16.73 -32.91 -0.32
C GLU A 51 -15.78 -31.73 -0.09
N ASN A 52 -14.55 -32.07 0.29
CA ASN A 52 -13.48 -31.12 0.56
C ASN A 52 -12.63 -30.95 -0.70
N VAL A 53 -12.30 -29.72 -1.11
CA VAL A 53 -11.45 -29.51 -2.30
C VAL A 53 -10.11 -30.24 -2.19
N TRP A 54 -9.56 -30.36 -0.98
CA TRP A 54 -8.27 -31.04 -0.77
C TRP A 54 -8.39 -32.57 -0.94
N THR A 55 -9.54 -33.18 -0.68
CA THR A 55 -9.77 -34.61 -0.97
C THR A 55 -10.06 -34.81 -2.45
N LEU A 56 -10.90 -33.96 -3.06
CA LEU A 56 -11.16 -33.98 -4.51
C LEU A 56 -9.87 -33.83 -5.33
N LEU A 57 -8.96 -32.94 -4.94
CA LEU A 57 -7.65 -32.79 -5.56
C LEU A 57 -6.82 -34.08 -5.41
N ALA A 58 -6.76 -34.67 -4.22
CA ALA A 58 -6.02 -35.91 -3.98
C ALA A 58 -6.59 -37.11 -4.78
N GLU A 59 -7.90 -37.29 -4.79
CA GLU A 59 -8.62 -38.35 -5.50
C GLU A 59 -8.43 -38.28 -7.02
N ASN A 60 -8.39 -37.05 -7.56
CA ASN A 60 -8.11 -36.80 -8.99
C ASN A 60 -6.60 -36.76 -9.31
N ASN A 61 -5.72 -37.08 -8.34
CA ASN A 61 -4.25 -37.02 -8.47
C ASN A 61 -3.71 -35.62 -8.85
N LEU A 62 -4.44 -34.56 -8.51
CA LEU A 62 -4.10 -33.17 -8.77
C LEU A 62 -3.29 -32.58 -7.61
N SER A 63 -2.00 -32.30 -7.85
CA SER A 63 -1.11 -31.72 -6.83
C SER A 63 -1.40 -30.23 -6.61
N HIS A 64 -1.85 -29.86 -5.40
CA HIS A 64 -1.95 -28.45 -5.00
C HIS A 64 -0.57 -27.76 -5.03
N ARG A 65 0.52 -28.48 -4.76
CA ARG A 65 1.90 -27.95 -4.88
C ARG A 65 2.23 -27.58 -6.33
N ALA A 66 1.77 -28.36 -7.31
CA ALA A 66 1.92 -28.03 -8.72
C ALA A 66 1.07 -26.82 -9.12
N LEU A 67 -0.17 -26.73 -8.64
CA LEU A 67 -1.03 -25.57 -8.89
C LEU A 67 -0.41 -24.27 -8.36
N VAL A 68 0.07 -24.25 -7.11
CA VAL A 68 0.73 -23.06 -6.53
C VAL A 68 2.00 -22.68 -7.28
N ALA A 69 2.81 -23.66 -7.72
CA ALA A 69 3.99 -23.41 -8.55
C ALA A 69 3.64 -22.78 -9.92
N VAL A 70 2.58 -23.25 -10.58
CA VAL A 70 2.08 -22.65 -11.83
C VAL A 70 1.56 -21.23 -11.60
N LEU A 71 0.78 -21.01 -10.53
CA LEU A 71 0.30 -19.67 -10.17
C LEU A 71 1.46 -18.71 -9.88
N HIS A 72 2.52 -19.17 -9.20
CA HIS A 72 3.74 -18.38 -8.96
C HIS A 72 4.40 -17.95 -10.26
N HIS A 73 4.61 -18.86 -11.21
CA HIS A 73 5.22 -18.54 -12.50
C HIS A 73 4.47 -17.39 -13.20
N PHE A 74 3.14 -17.46 -13.29
CA PHE A 74 2.35 -16.40 -13.90
C PHE A 74 2.31 -15.09 -13.10
N VAL A 75 2.31 -15.15 -11.76
CA VAL A 75 2.49 -13.96 -10.90
C VAL A 75 3.83 -13.28 -11.17
N HIS A 76 4.91 -14.05 -11.31
CA HIS A 76 6.24 -13.54 -11.60
C HIS A 76 6.35 -12.94 -13.01
N VAL A 77 5.87 -13.64 -14.04
CA VAL A 77 5.82 -13.14 -15.44
C VAL A 77 5.02 -11.84 -15.53
N GLY A 78 3.87 -11.74 -14.85
CA GLY A 78 3.06 -10.52 -14.83
C GLY A 78 3.69 -9.31 -14.13
N GLN A 79 4.78 -9.50 -13.38
CA GLN A 79 5.53 -8.42 -12.70
C GLN A 79 6.74 -7.92 -13.49
N HIS A 80 7.13 -8.59 -14.57
CA HIS A 80 8.31 -8.22 -15.35
C HIS A 80 8.14 -6.84 -16.02
N ALA A 81 9.22 -6.08 -16.19
CA ALA A 81 9.16 -4.74 -16.78
C ALA A 81 8.55 -4.77 -18.19
N SER A 82 9.05 -5.66 -19.06
CA SER A 82 8.55 -5.88 -20.42
C SER A 82 7.24 -6.70 -20.51
N ALA A 83 6.60 -7.04 -19.39
CA ALA A 83 5.35 -7.82 -19.43
C ALA A 83 4.25 -7.05 -20.15
N ASN A 84 3.56 -7.71 -21.09
CA ASN A 84 2.44 -7.13 -21.82
C ASN A 84 1.14 -7.11 -20.98
N VAL A 85 0.10 -6.47 -21.52
CA VAL A 85 -1.22 -6.29 -20.89
C VAL A 85 -1.81 -7.62 -20.40
N GLN A 86 -1.80 -8.65 -21.24
CA GLN A 86 -2.41 -9.94 -20.94
C GLN A 86 -1.58 -10.70 -19.91
N GLN A 87 -0.24 -10.65 -19.97
CA GLN A 87 0.65 -11.19 -18.95
C GLN A 87 0.42 -10.53 -17.58
N ARG A 88 0.32 -9.19 -17.53
CA ARG A 88 0.04 -8.41 -16.32
C ARG A 88 -1.32 -8.79 -15.72
N VAL A 89 -2.38 -8.84 -16.53
CA VAL A 89 -3.73 -9.22 -16.07
C VAL A 89 -3.80 -10.70 -15.66
N PHE A 90 -3.16 -11.62 -16.37
CA PHE A 90 -3.12 -13.04 -16.03
C PHE A 90 -2.35 -13.29 -14.72
N GLY A 91 -1.23 -12.58 -14.50
CA GLY A 91 -0.49 -12.61 -13.23
C GLY A 91 -1.32 -12.09 -12.05
N LEU A 92 -2.05 -10.99 -12.23
CA LEU A 92 -3.00 -10.47 -11.22
C LEU A 92 -4.14 -11.46 -10.92
N ARG A 93 -4.66 -12.17 -11.93
CA ARG A 93 -5.65 -13.25 -11.74
C ARG A 93 -5.05 -14.48 -11.05
N SER A 94 -3.79 -14.81 -11.33
CA SER A 94 -3.07 -15.91 -10.68
C SER A 94 -2.78 -15.62 -9.21
N ALA A 95 -2.46 -14.37 -8.87
CA ALA A 95 -2.41 -13.92 -7.47
C ALA A 95 -3.80 -14.04 -6.81
N GLY A 96 -4.87 -13.62 -7.49
CA GLY A 96 -6.23 -13.72 -6.98
C GLY A 96 -6.71 -15.16 -6.72
N LEU A 97 -6.21 -16.13 -7.51
CA LEU A 97 -6.41 -17.56 -7.32
C LEU A 97 -5.59 -18.13 -6.15
N TYR A 98 -4.34 -17.68 -5.96
CA TYR A 98 -3.56 -18.09 -4.79
C TYR A 98 -4.20 -17.60 -3.49
N LEU A 99 -4.66 -16.33 -3.43
CA LEU A 99 -5.37 -15.80 -2.27
C LEU A 99 -6.69 -16.56 -2.02
N LEU A 100 -7.40 -16.99 -3.06
CA LEU A 100 -8.58 -17.86 -2.94
C LEU A 100 -8.24 -19.21 -2.31
N LEU A 101 -7.15 -19.86 -2.73
CA LEU A 101 -6.68 -21.14 -2.16
C LEU A 101 -6.29 -21.03 -0.68
N LEU A 102 -5.81 -19.86 -0.23
CA LEU A 102 -5.55 -19.60 1.19
C LEU A 102 -6.84 -19.45 2.01
N GLU A 103 -7.91 -18.94 1.39
CA GLU A 103 -9.21 -18.68 2.02
C GLU A 103 -10.03 -19.97 2.24
N ILE A 104 -9.75 -21.03 1.48
CA ILE A 104 -10.45 -22.33 1.60
C ILE A 104 -10.08 -23.03 2.92
N PRO A 105 -11.06 -23.52 3.72
CA PRO A 105 -10.80 -24.27 4.95
C PRO A 105 -9.82 -25.43 4.73
N GLY A 106 -8.82 -25.56 5.61
CA GLY A 106 -7.78 -26.60 5.50
C GLY A 106 -6.53 -26.21 4.70
N SER A 107 -6.47 -24.99 4.14
CA SER A 107 -5.27 -24.43 3.48
C SER A 107 -4.01 -24.47 4.36
N ILE A 108 -4.18 -24.24 5.67
CA ILE A 108 -3.12 -24.31 6.69
C ILE A 108 -2.61 -25.75 6.85
N VAL A 109 -3.50 -26.74 6.91
CA VAL A 109 -3.15 -28.17 7.07
C VAL A 109 -2.41 -28.70 5.83
N ASN A 110 -2.81 -28.22 4.65
CA ASN A 110 -2.15 -28.52 3.37
C ASN A 110 -0.91 -27.65 3.10
N GLN A 111 -0.46 -26.83 4.06
CA GLN A 111 0.74 -25.99 3.96
C GLN A 111 0.78 -25.09 2.71
N VAL A 112 -0.40 -24.63 2.26
CA VAL A 112 -0.56 -23.83 1.03
C VAL A 112 0.00 -22.41 1.19
N PHE A 113 0.08 -21.91 2.43
CA PHE A 113 0.69 -20.61 2.71
C PHE A 113 2.22 -20.68 2.62
N HIS A 114 2.78 -19.94 1.66
CA HIS A 114 4.20 -19.63 1.58
C HIS A 114 4.41 -18.11 1.58
N GLN A 115 5.32 -17.60 2.42
CA GLN A 115 5.55 -16.17 2.62
C GLN A 115 6.00 -15.48 1.33
N VAL A 116 7.06 -15.96 0.67
CA VAL A 116 7.58 -15.37 -0.59
C VAL A 116 6.51 -15.31 -1.70
N MET A 117 5.62 -16.30 -1.78
CA MET A 117 4.52 -16.30 -2.76
C MET A 117 3.45 -15.28 -2.39
N PHE A 118 3.09 -15.17 -1.11
CA PHE A 118 2.18 -14.14 -0.61
C PHE A 118 2.72 -12.72 -0.83
N ASP A 119 4.00 -12.48 -0.53
CA ASP A 119 4.66 -11.20 -0.76
C ASP A 119 4.81 -10.88 -2.27
N LYS A 120 5.03 -11.89 -3.12
CA LYS A 120 4.90 -11.72 -4.59
C LYS A 120 3.47 -11.36 -4.99
N CYS A 121 2.42 -11.94 -4.40
CA CYS A 121 1.03 -11.53 -4.66
C CYS A 121 0.73 -10.09 -4.21
N LEU A 122 1.29 -9.63 -3.09
CA LEU A 122 1.22 -8.22 -2.68
C LEU A 122 1.94 -7.31 -3.69
N ALA A 123 3.17 -7.67 -4.07
CA ALA A 123 3.97 -6.90 -5.02
C ALA A 123 3.30 -6.78 -6.40
N ALA A 124 2.44 -7.73 -6.80
CA ALA A 124 1.68 -7.66 -8.04
C ALA A 124 0.77 -6.41 -8.10
N LEU A 125 0.15 -6.00 -6.99
CA LEU A 125 -0.69 -4.80 -6.92
C LEU A 125 0.07 -3.53 -7.37
N MET A 126 1.38 -3.48 -7.12
CA MET A 126 2.23 -2.34 -7.43
C MET A 126 3.05 -2.51 -8.72
N LYS A 127 3.65 -3.68 -8.96
CA LYS A 127 4.55 -3.95 -10.10
C LYS A 127 3.80 -4.22 -11.41
N CYS A 128 2.57 -4.73 -11.36
CA CYS A 128 1.79 -4.96 -12.58
C CYS A 128 1.30 -3.65 -13.25
N LEU A 129 1.37 -2.48 -12.59
CA LEU A 129 1.08 -1.19 -13.22
C LEU A 129 2.28 -0.68 -14.08
N PRO A 130 2.05 -0.27 -15.34
CA PRO A 130 3.10 0.30 -16.20
C PRO A 130 3.75 1.59 -15.68
N GLN A 131 5.01 1.79 -16.05
CA GLN A 131 5.87 2.82 -15.47
C GLN A 131 5.56 4.23 -15.99
N GLU A 132 4.85 4.38 -17.12
CA GLU A 132 4.44 5.68 -17.68
C GLU A 132 3.55 6.45 -16.71
N LEU A 133 2.70 5.74 -15.94
CA LEU A 133 1.86 6.35 -14.91
C LEU A 133 2.67 6.79 -13.69
N ARG A 134 3.77 6.09 -13.36
CA ARG A 134 4.74 6.54 -12.34
C ARG A 134 5.51 7.77 -12.84
N LYS A 135 6.04 7.74 -14.07
CA LYS A 135 6.75 8.87 -14.71
C LYS A 135 5.86 10.12 -14.84
N ARG A 136 4.58 9.97 -15.21
CA ARG A 136 3.62 11.10 -15.35
C ARG A 136 3.27 11.78 -14.01
N LYS A 137 3.29 11.07 -12.87
CA LYS A 137 3.17 11.69 -11.53
C LYS A 137 4.32 12.64 -11.22
N MET A 138 5.54 12.37 -11.71
CA MET A 138 6.68 13.30 -11.59
C MET A 138 6.69 14.40 -12.65
N ALA A 139 6.32 14.11 -13.90
CA ALA A 139 6.37 15.09 -14.99
C ALA A 139 5.52 16.35 -14.72
N HIS A 140 4.37 16.22 -14.05
CA HIS A 140 3.52 17.36 -13.68
C HIS A 140 4.13 18.31 -12.63
N ALA A 141 5.23 17.92 -11.97
CA ALA A 141 5.92 18.74 -10.98
C ALA A 141 6.99 19.69 -11.56
N GLN A 142 7.34 19.56 -12.86
CA GLN A 142 8.46 20.29 -13.48
C GLN A 142 8.05 21.13 -14.71
N SER A 143 7.02 21.99 -14.59
CA SER A 143 6.73 22.97 -15.64
C SER A 143 6.00 24.23 -15.16
N SER A 144 6.74 25.20 -14.58
CA SER A 144 6.28 26.59 -14.39
C SER A 144 7.38 27.59 -13.96
N GLN A 145 8.56 27.58 -14.61
CA GLN A 145 9.52 28.69 -14.50
C GLN A 145 9.79 29.34 -15.87
N PRO A 146 9.57 30.67 -16.04
CA PRO A 146 9.83 31.37 -17.29
C PRO A 146 11.33 31.64 -17.51
N ASN A 147 11.76 31.64 -18.78
CA ASN A 147 13.16 31.74 -19.20
C ASN A 147 13.87 33.06 -18.77
N ALA A 148 14.68 33.00 -17.72
CA ALA A 148 15.69 34.03 -17.40
C ALA A 148 17.01 33.76 -18.15
N ARG A 149 17.43 34.66 -19.05
CA ARG A 149 18.57 34.43 -19.96
C ARG A 149 19.95 34.63 -19.30
N ARG A 150 20.77 33.57 -19.33
CA ARG A 150 22.25 33.55 -19.45
C ARG A 150 23.07 34.68 -18.76
N ARG A 151 23.96 34.29 -17.84
CA ARG A 151 25.37 34.73 -17.90
C ARG A 151 26.34 33.66 -17.34
N ARG A 152 27.48 33.47 -18.02
CA ARG A 152 28.53 32.50 -17.69
C ARG A 152 29.47 33.03 -16.61
N LYS A 153 30.02 32.14 -15.76
CA LYS A 153 31.44 32.16 -15.36
C LYS A 153 31.95 30.76 -15.00
N LYS A 154 33.27 30.61 -14.90
CA LYS A 154 34.06 29.35 -14.99
C LYS A 154 34.67 29.00 -13.61
N GLY A 155 34.81 27.72 -13.25
CA GLY A 155 35.45 27.31 -11.99
C GLY A 155 35.90 25.84 -11.92
N LYS A 156 36.96 25.55 -11.15
CA LYS A 156 37.67 24.27 -10.84
C LYS A 156 38.39 24.47 -9.49
N GLN A 157 38.83 23.50 -8.69
CA GLN A 157 38.81 22.00 -8.63
C GLN A 157 38.81 21.65 -7.11
N CYS A 158 38.77 20.42 -6.56
CA CYS A 158 38.95 19.02 -6.97
C CYS A 158 37.75 18.18 -6.40
N ARG A 159 37.63 16.83 -6.35
CA ARG A 159 38.49 15.62 -6.26
C ARG A 159 39.13 15.31 -4.88
N ASN A 160 38.57 14.34 -4.16
CA ASN A 160 39.36 13.36 -3.40
C ASN A 160 38.54 12.07 -3.25
N ASP A 161 39.18 10.91 -3.39
CA ASP A 161 38.55 9.59 -3.40
C ASP A 161 38.91 8.81 -2.12
N ASN A 162 38.01 7.98 -1.59
CA ASN A 162 38.25 6.55 -1.28
C ASN A 162 37.18 5.88 -0.40
N THR A 163 36.55 4.85 -0.98
CA THR A 163 36.34 3.50 -0.39
C THR A 163 35.49 3.34 0.87
N SER A 164 34.28 2.81 0.68
CA SER A 164 33.76 1.69 1.49
C SER A 164 33.09 0.68 0.56
N MET A 165 33.57 -0.56 0.55
CA MET A 165 33.25 -1.55 -0.49
C MET A 165 32.03 -2.40 -0.10
N ARG A 166 30.81 -1.88 -0.29
CA ARG A 166 29.56 -2.64 -0.06
C ARG A 166 28.36 -2.21 -0.94
N GLU A 167 28.61 -1.74 -2.15
CA GLU A 167 27.56 -1.39 -3.14
C GLU A 167 27.33 -2.50 -4.19
N VAL A 168 27.71 -3.75 -3.88
CA VAL A 168 27.32 -4.93 -4.66
C VAL A 168 25.95 -5.41 -4.18
N LEU A 169 24.88 -4.78 -4.69
CA LEU A 169 23.50 -5.30 -4.77
C LEU A 169 22.50 -4.31 -5.42
N GLU A 170 22.87 -3.07 -5.73
CA GLU A 170 21.99 -2.08 -6.42
C GLU A 170 22.40 -1.83 -7.90
N GLU A 171 23.06 -2.80 -8.54
CA GLU A 171 23.25 -2.86 -10.01
C GLU A 171 22.42 -4.01 -10.64
N GLU A 172 21.16 -4.16 -10.23
CA GLU A 172 20.18 -4.83 -11.11
C GLU A 172 19.99 -3.95 -12.34
N LYS A 173 20.50 -4.44 -13.47
CA LYS A 173 20.63 -3.72 -14.75
C LYS A 173 19.33 -3.00 -15.14
N GLU A 174 19.46 -1.74 -15.53
CA GLU A 174 18.53 -1.15 -16.49
C GLU A 174 18.74 -1.86 -17.84
N GLU A 175 18.06 -3.00 -18.05
CA GLU A 175 18.02 -3.63 -19.38
C GLU A 175 17.23 -2.72 -20.33
N ASP A 176 17.87 -2.41 -21.47
CA ASP A 176 17.36 -1.57 -22.57
C ASP A 176 16.26 -2.32 -23.35
N GLY A 177 15.17 -2.64 -22.64
CA GLY A 177 13.97 -3.26 -23.18
C GLY A 177 13.07 -2.20 -23.81
N GLU A 178 12.46 -2.54 -24.94
CA GLU A 178 11.51 -1.66 -25.65
C GLU A 178 10.43 -1.14 -24.68
N GLU A 179 10.26 0.19 -24.57
CA GLU A 179 9.20 0.78 -23.74
C GLU A 179 7.83 0.29 -24.28
N VAL A 180 7.19 -0.62 -23.53
CA VAL A 180 5.91 -1.22 -23.93
C VAL A 180 4.81 -0.16 -23.85
N TYR A 181 4.39 0.38 -24.99
CA TYR A 181 3.37 1.43 -25.05
C TYR A 181 1.97 0.88 -24.73
N PHE A 182 1.46 1.19 -23.54
CA PHE A 182 0.09 0.87 -23.12
C PHE A 182 -0.93 1.91 -23.62
N SER A 183 -2.05 1.45 -24.19
CA SER A 183 -3.20 2.31 -24.48
C SER A 183 -4.01 2.63 -23.22
N THR A 184 -4.94 3.57 -23.32
CA THR A 184 -5.85 3.91 -22.21
C THR A 184 -6.74 2.74 -21.78
N GLU A 185 -7.09 1.85 -22.72
CA GLU A 185 -7.89 0.66 -22.45
C GLU A 185 -7.06 -0.41 -21.73
N ASP A 186 -5.80 -0.59 -22.13
CA ASP A 186 -4.89 -1.54 -21.47
C ASP A 186 -4.63 -1.14 -19.99
N LEU A 187 -4.45 0.16 -19.75
CA LEU A 187 -4.32 0.70 -18.40
C LEU A 187 -5.60 0.51 -17.58
N LEU A 188 -6.78 0.61 -18.21
CA LEU A 188 -8.06 0.34 -17.56
C LEU A 188 -8.21 -1.15 -17.20
N GLN A 189 -7.82 -2.06 -18.08
CA GLN A 189 -7.85 -3.50 -17.84
C GLN A 189 -6.91 -3.90 -16.68
N VAL A 190 -5.69 -3.39 -16.67
CA VAL A 190 -4.74 -3.59 -15.56
C VAL A 190 -5.28 -3.00 -14.25
N ARG A 191 -5.79 -1.76 -14.27
CA ARG A 191 -6.41 -1.12 -13.09
C ARG A 191 -7.57 -1.95 -12.54
N ASN A 192 -8.43 -2.48 -13.39
CA ASN A 192 -9.57 -3.30 -12.97
C ASN A 192 -9.15 -4.69 -12.46
N ALA A 193 -8.05 -5.25 -12.97
CA ALA A 193 -7.45 -6.47 -12.43
C ALA A 193 -6.79 -6.26 -11.05
N ILE A 194 -6.10 -5.13 -10.85
CA ILE A 194 -5.58 -4.69 -9.53
C ILE A 194 -6.75 -4.51 -8.55
N PHE A 195 -7.81 -3.82 -8.98
CA PHE A 195 -9.00 -3.57 -8.16
C PHE A 195 -9.67 -4.88 -7.70
N LEU A 196 -9.82 -5.87 -8.58
CA LEU A 196 -10.35 -7.19 -8.21
C LEU A 196 -9.40 -7.96 -7.28
N LEU A 197 -8.08 -7.96 -7.55
CA LEU A 197 -7.09 -8.58 -6.67
C LEU A 197 -7.17 -8.00 -5.26
N LEU A 198 -7.37 -6.69 -5.15
CA LEU A 198 -7.55 -5.99 -3.88
C LEU A 198 -8.85 -6.43 -3.17
N LYS A 199 -9.98 -6.60 -3.88
CA LYS A 199 -11.22 -7.16 -3.29
C LYS A 199 -11.01 -8.60 -2.78
N ASN A 200 -10.36 -9.47 -3.55
CA ASN A 200 -10.03 -10.83 -3.11
C ASN A 200 -9.13 -10.81 -1.87
N PHE A 201 -8.16 -9.90 -1.82
CA PHE A 201 -7.23 -9.80 -0.70
C PHE A 201 -7.90 -9.31 0.59
N LEU A 202 -8.81 -8.34 0.50
CA LEU A 202 -9.62 -7.87 1.64
C LEU A 202 -10.53 -8.99 2.18
N ARG A 203 -11.11 -9.81 1.29
CA ARG A 203 -11.94 -10.96 1.66
C ARG A 203 -11.11 -12.07 2.33
N LEU A 204 -9.85 -12.26 1.94
CA LEU A 204 -8.92 -13.13 2.66
C LEU A 204 -8.60 -12.56 4.05
N LEU A 205 -8.25 -11.27 4.16
CA LEU A 205 -7.85 -10.64 5.43
C LEU A 205 -8.95 -10.65 6.49
N SER A 206 -10.24 -10.59 6.13
CA SER A 206 -11.34 -10.68 7.09
C SER A 206 -11.52 -12.08 7.71
N LYS A 207 -10.77 -13.09 7.24
CA LYS A 207 -10.80 -14.48 7.73
C LYS A 207 -9.43 -15.02 8.16
N PHE A 208 -8.36 -14.60 7.48
CA PHE A 208 -7.01 -15.17 7.62
C PHE A 208 -6.11 -14.30 8.50
N SER A 209 -5.77 -14.80 9.69
CA SER A 209 -4.94 -14.06 10.64
C SER A 209 -3.47 -13.95 10.20
N LEU A 210 -2.96 -12.71 10.24
CA LEU A 210 -1.53 -12.39 10.10
C LEU A 210 -0.82 -12.20 11.47
N LYS A 211 -1.47 -12.52 12.59
CA LYS A 211 -0.95 -12.32 13.96
C LYS A 211 0.42 -12.95 14.23
N GLU A 212 0.68 -14.09 13.60
CA GLU A 212 1.93 -14.85 13.71
C GLU A 212 2.90 -14.55 12.56
N LYS A 213 2.58 -13.58 11.69
CA LYS A 213 3.28 -13.27 10.44
C LYS A 213 3.67 -11.77 10.39
N PRO A 214 4.57 -11.31 11.27
CA PRO A 214 4.83 -9.88 11.51
C PRO A 214 5.48 -9.13 10.33
N GLU A 215 6.11 -9.87 9.42
CA GLU A 215 6.72 -9.36 8.18
C GLU A 215 5.65 -9.19 7.09
N CYS A 216 4.86 -10.23 6.80
CA CYS A 216 3.67 -10.12 5.94
C CYS A 216 2.77 -8.96 6.38
N MET A 217 2.52 -8.82 7.69
CA MET A 217 1.78 -7.68 8.26
C MET A 217 2.36 -6.32 7.83
N GLN A 218 3.69 -6.16 7.90
CA GLN A 218 4.36 -4.92 7.53
C GLN A 218 4.22 -4.67 6.02
N ASN A 219 4.43 -5.68 5.20
CA ASN A 219 4.30 -5.62 3.74
C ASN A 219 2.85 -5.23 3.34
N CYS A 220 1.84 -5.78 4.02
CA CYS A 220 0.44 -5.41 3.80
C CYS A 220 0.17 -3.94 4.13
N ILE A 221 0.64 -3.44 5.28
CA ILE A 221 0.47 -2.02 5.66
C ILE A 221 1.15 -1.11 4.63
N GLU A 222 2.37 -1.43 4.19
CA GLU A 222 3.12 -0.59 3.25
C GLU A 222 2.49 -0.56 1.86
N VAL A 223 2.07 -1.72 1.32
CA VAL A 223 1.35 -1.78 0.04
C VAL A 223 -0.01 -1.07 0.12
N PHE A 224 -0.79 -1.26 1.19
CA PHE A 224 -2.04 -0.51 1.35
C PHE A 224 -1.80 1.00 1.45
N VAL A 225 -0.78 1.48 2.17
CA VAL A 225 -0.46 2.92 2.23
C VAL A 225 -0.05 3.46 0.86
N GLU A 226 0.74 2.73 0.05
CA GLU A 226 1.03 3.16 -1.34
C GLU A 226 -0.26 3.18 -2.20
N MET A 227 -1.13 2.19 -2.03
CA MET A 227 -2.44 2.12 -2.72
C MET A 227 -3.40 3.27 -2.36
N THR A 228 -3.30 3.90 -1.17
CA THR A 228 -4.11 5.09 -0.82
C THR A 228 -3.85 6.28 -1.77
N SER A 229 -2.69 6.31 -2.42
CA SER A 229 -2.24 7.38 -3.33
C SER A 229 -2.20 6.92 -4.80
N PHE A 230 -2.87 5.81 -5.13
CA PHE A 230 -2.82 5.19 -6.46
C PHE A 230 -3.43 6.07 -7.56
N GLU A 231 -4.68 6.51 -7.40
CA GLU A 231 -5.46 7.30 -8.35
C GLU A 231 -6.11 8.51 -7.63
N PRO A 232 -6.33 9.64 -8.32
CA PRO A 232 -6.90 10.83 -7.69
C PRO A 232 -8.38 10.63 -7.36
N VAL A 233 -8.74 10.86 -6.10
CA VAL A 233 -10.13 10.72 -5.62
C VAL A 233 -10.86 12.07 -5.70
N LEU A 234 -12.05 12.07 -6.29
CA LEU A 234 -12.87 13.27 -6.51
C LEU A 234 -13.74 13.68 -5.31
N HIS A 235 -14.01 12.77 -4.38
CA HIS A 235 -14.92 12.95 -3.25
C HIS A 235 -14.30 12.35 -1.97
N GLU A 236 -14.63 12.90 -0.81
CA GLU A 236 -14.18 12.35 0.47
C GLU A 236 -14.86 11.01 0.77
N PHE A 237 -14.09 10.04 1.27
CA PHE A 237 -14.62 8.73 1.64
C PHE A 237 -15.36 8.78 2.97
N LYS A 238 -16.46 8.04 3.06
CA LYS A 238 -17.13 7.74 4.34
C LYS A 238 -16.64 6.41 4.85
N PHE A 239 -15.59 6.43 5.66
CA PHE A 239 -15.07 5.24 6.30
C PHE A 239 -16.09 4.66 7.30
N SER A 240 -16.25 3.35 7.26
CA SER A 240 -17.16 2.59 8.10
C SER A 240 -16.64 1.16 8.22
N ALA A 241 -16.65 0.60 9.43
CA ALA A 241 -16.31 -0.82 9.64
C ALA A 241 -17.24 -1.78 8.84
N ALA A 242 -18.47 -1.34 8.56
CA ALA A 242 -19.47 -2.06 7.79
C ALA A 242 -19.51 -1.69 6.29
N MET A 243 -18.40 -1.18 5.74
CA MET A 243 -18.27 -0.87 4.31
C MET A 243 -18.40 -2.13 3.44
N ASP A 244 -19.30 -2.11 2.45
CA ASP A 244 -19.35 -3.18 1.44
C ASP A 244 -18.24 -2.99 0.40
N VAL A 245 -17.30 -3.95 0.40
CA VAL A 245 -16.22 -4.08 -0.59
C VAL A 245 -16.76 -4.14 -2.03
N ASN A 246 -18.02 -4.57 -2.25
CA ASN A 246 -18.64 -4.61 -3.57
C ASN A 246 -19.05 -3.21 -4.08
N GLU A 247 -19.64 -2.36 -3.23
CA GLU A 247 -20.08 -1.00 -3.60
C GLU A 247 -18.93 -0.01 -3.84
N ALA A 248 -17.76 -0.29 -3.28
CA ALA A 248 -16.54 0.48 -3.47
C ALA A 248 -16.21 0.70 -4.96
N LYS A 249 -15.63 1.87 -5.29
CA LYS A 249 -15.35 2.34 -6.66
C LYS A 249 -13.87 2.63 -6.88
N TYR A 250 -13.15 3.07 -5.85
CA TYR A 250 -11.76 3.54 -5.97
C TYR A 250 -10.75 2.58 -5.30
N ILE A 251 -9.54 2.48 -5.85
CA ILE A 251 -8.46 1.69 -5.26
C ILE A 251 -8.06 2.22 -3.87
N PRO A 252 -7.89 3.55 -3.66
CA PRO A 252 -7.69 4.12 -2.33
C PRO A 252 -8.76 3.78 -1.30
N GLU A 253 -10.03 3.65 -1.70
CA GLU A 253 -11.18 3.32 -0.83
C GLU A 253 -11.00 1.92 -0.23
N LEU A 254 -10.72 0.94 -1.10
CA LEU A 254 -10.38 -0.42 -0.71
C LEU A 254 -9.08 -0.49 0.11
N ALA A 255 -8.09 0.37 -0.20
CA ALA A 255 -6.82 0.40 0.53
C ALA A 255 -6.98 0.88 1.98
N TYR A 256 -7.77 1.93 2.22
CA TYR A 256 -8.10 2.37 3.57
C TYR A 256 -8.92 1.32 4.34
N TYR A 257 -9.87 0.64 3.69
CA TYR A 257 -10.56 -0.50 4.32
C TYR A 257 -9.59 -1.63 4.70
N GLY A 258 -8.57 -1.89 3.88
CA GLY A 258 -7.47 -2.80 4.20
C GLY A 258 -6.67 -2.39 5.44
N LEU A 259 -6.31 -1.11 5.57
CA LEU A 259 -5.65 -0.59 6.77
C LEU A 259 -6.53 -0.74 8.03
N HIS A 260 -7.84 -0.53 7.92
CA HIS A 260 -8.79 -0.76 9.01
C HIS A 260 -8.86 -2.25 9.39
N LEU A 261 -8.98 -3.17 8.42
CA LEU A 261 -8.94 -4.62 8.70
C LEU A 261 -7.67 -5.04 9.45
N LEU A 262 -6.49 -4.55 9.06
CA LEU A 262 -5.22 -4.88 9.74
C LEU A 262 -5.11 -4.31 11.17
N CYS A 263 -5.94 -3.33 11.53
CA CYS A 263 -6.05 -2.83 12.91
C CYS A 263 -6.97 -3.67 13.80
N SER A 264 -7.77 -4.57 13.23
CA SER A 264 -8.72 -5.42 13.98
C SER A 264 -8.01 -6.52 14.80
N PRO A 265 -8.63 -7.04 15.89
CA PRO A 265 -7.98 -7.99 16.79
C PRO A 265 -7.70 -9.37 16.17
N LEU A 266 -8.28 -9.68 14.99
CA LEU A 266 -7.92 -10.84 14.18
C LEU A 266 -6.43 -10.82 13.79
N HIS A 267 -5.86 -9.63 13.62
CA HIS A 267 -4.50 -9.41 13.13
C HIS A 267 -3.47 -9.23 14.24
N GLY A 268 -3.87 -9.02 15.49
CA GLY A 268 -2.95 -9.04 16.63
C GLY A 268 -3.35 -8.11 17.77
N THR A 269 -2.35 -7.54 18.45
CA THR A 269 -2.57 -6.46 19.42
C THR A 269 -2.80 -5.15 18.66
N GLU A 270 -4.03 -4.66 18.69
CA GLU A 270 -4.53 -3.49 17.95
C GLU A 270 -3.55 -2.32 18.01
N ASP A 271 -3.06 -1.96 19.20
CA ASP A 271 -2.07 -0.89 19.44
C ASP A 271 -0.87 -0.91 18.48
N LYS A 272 -0.31 -2.10 18.20
CA LYS A 272 0.90 -2.25 17.38
C LYS A 272 0.60 -2.13 15.90
N SER A 273 -0.57 -2.59 15.46
CA SER A 273 -1.05 -2.37 14.08
C SER A 273 -1.35 -0.88 13.88
N LEU A 274 -2.14 -0.28 14.78
CA LEU A 274 -2.49 1.14 14.76
C LEU A 274 -1.25 2.04 14.77
N GLN A 275 -0.26 1.76 15.62
CA GLN A 275 1.00 2.49 15.66
C GLN A 275 1.75 2.43 14.31
N ARG A 276 1.84 1.25 13.69
CA ARG A 276 2.48 1.09 12.37
C ARG A 276 1.71 1.81 11.27
N VAL A 277 0.38 1.71 11.26
CA VAL A 277 -0.49 2.41 10.30
C VAL A 277 -0.35 3.93 10.44
N PHE A 278 -0.38 4.47 11.66
CA PHE A 278 -0.16 5.89 11.93
C PHE A 278 1.25 6.34 11.51
N GLN A 279 2.29 5.54 11.78
CA GLN A 279 3.67 5.83 11.38
C GLN A 279 3.84 5.89 9.85
N GLN A 280 3.12 5.06 9.09
CA GLN A 280 3.18 5.07 7.63
C GLN A 280 2.30 6.19 7.04
N LEU A 281 1.09 6.41 7.57
CA LEU A 281 0.20 7.50 7.14
C LEU A 281 0.76 8.90 7.48
N LEU A 282 1.64 9.03 8.49
CA LEU A 282 2.41 10.25 8.75
C LEU A 282 3.15 10.76 7.50
N LYS A 283 3.66 9.85 6.65
CA LYS A 283 4.31 10.20 5.37
C LYS A 283 3.34 10.92 4.43
N VAL A 284 2.11 10.40 4.33
CA VAL A 284 1.02 10.96 3.51
C VAL A 284 0.55 12.30 4.08
N ILE A 285 0.36 12.40 5.41
CA ILE A 285 -0.05 13.62 6.13
C ILE A 285 0.96 14.75 5.92
N LEU A 286 2.25 14.45 6.02
CA LEU A 286 3.32 15.44 5.84
C LEU A 286 3.71 15.69 4.38
N MET A 287 3.07 14.97 3.44
CA MET A 287 3.33 15.07 2.00
C MET A 287 4.82 14.80 1.70
N VAL A 288 5.37 13.71 2.24
CA VAL A 288 6.77 13.29 2.08
C VAL A 288 6.91 11.86 1.57
N GLU A 289 7.95 11.61 0.79
CA GLU A 289 8.42 10.28 0.38
C GLU A 289 9.75 9.96 1.09
N TRP A 290 10.06 8.69 1.30
CA TRP A 290 11.38 8.27 1.81
C TRP A 290 12.30 7.92 0.63
N ARG A 291 13.43 8.62 0.49
CA ARG A 291 14.44 8.34 -0.54
C ARG A 291 15.80 8.12 0.11
N GLY A 292 16.24 6.85 0.12
CA GLY A 292 17.52 6.39 0.66
C GLY A 292 17.68 6.62 2.16
N SER A 293 18.10 7.84 2.53
CA SER A 293 18.44 8.22 3.91
C SER A 293 17.67 9.42 4.46
N ARG A 294 16.77 10.03 3.68
CA ARG A 294 16.02 11.24 4.09
C ARG A 294 14.58 11.22 3.58
N TYR A 295 13.73 12.00 4.26
CA TYR A 295 12.43 12.39 3.74
C TYR A 295 12.60 13.50 2.70
N GLU A 296 12.03 13.31 1.52
CA GLU A 296 11.91 14.33 0.48
C GLU A 296 10.45 14.78 0.37
N ALA A 297 10.23 16.10 0.24
CA ALA A 297 8.89 16.66 0.23
C ALA A 297 8.27 16.59 -1.17
N LEU A 298 7.10 15.95 -1.26
CA LEU A 298 6.38 15.72 -2.51
C LEU A 298 5.75 17.01 -3.05
N PRO A 299 5.68 17.18 -4.38
CA PRO A 299 5.10 18.37 -4.99
C PRO A 299 3.64 18.56 -4.57
N ILE A 300 3.32 19.78 -4.11
CA ILE A 300 1.97 20.18 -3.69
C ILE A 300 1.05 20.20 -4.91
N THR A 301 0.37 19.09 -5.12
CA THR A 301 -0.61 18.87 -6.20
C THR A 301 -1.98 18.57 -5.60
N SER A 302 -3.04 18.68 -6.41
CA SER A 302 -4.40 18.30 -6.00
C SER A 302 -4.49 16.83 -5.58
N ALA A 303 -3.76 15.93 -6.25
CA ALA A 303 -3.73 14.51 -5.92
C ALA A 303 -3.08 14.24 -4.55
N VAL A 304 -1.90 14.81 -4.28
CA VAL A 304 -1.22 14.65 -2.97
C VAL A 304 -2.01 15.34 -1.85
N THR A 305 -2.64 16.47 -2.15
CA THR A 305 -3.54 17.18 -1.20
C THR A 305 -4.80 16.38 -0.87
N SER A 306 -5.40 15.72 -1.87
CA SER A 306 -6.56 14.83 -1.67
C SER A 306 -6.15 13.61 -0.84
N ALA A 307 -5.04 12.95 -1.16
CA ALA A 307 -4.52 11.82 -0.38
C ALA A 307 -4.25 12.19 1.10
N ARG A 308 -3.66 13.37 1.34
CA ARG A 308 -3.46 13.93 2.69
C ARG A 308 -4.78 14.08 3.45
N ASN A 309 -5.80 14.68 2.83
CA ASN A 309 -7.11 14.86 3.46
C ASN A 309 -7.77 13.52 3.79
N GLN A 310 -7.77 12.57 2.85
CA GLN A 310 -8.34 11.23 3.09
C GLN A 310 -7.64 10.51 4.25
N ALA A 311 -6.31 10.66 4.40
CA ALA A 311 -5.57 10.09 5.53
C ALA A 311 -5.95 10.72 6.88
N VAL A 312 -6.17 12.04 6.91
CA VAL A 312 -6.67 12.76 8.10
C VAL A 312 -8.10 12.31 8.44
N THR A 313 -8.98 12.19 7.45
CA THR A 313 -10.37 11.71 7.64
C THR A 313 -10.41 10.25 8.08
N PHE A 314 -9.52 9.39 7.58
CA PHE A 314 -9.40 7.99 7.99
C PHE A 314 -8.99 7.84 9.45
N ILE A 315 -7.93 8.55 9.88
CA ILE A 315 -7.49 8.54 11.27
C ILE A 315 -8.56 9.18 12.17
N SER A 316 -9.24 10.23 11.70
CA SER A 316 -10.39 10.82 12.39
C SER A 316 -11.49 9.79 12.67
N SER A 317 -11.86 8.96 11.69
CA SER A 317 -12.86 7.90 11.90
C SER A 317 -12.40 6.79 12.86
N LEU A 318 -11.12 6.37 12.80
CA LEU A 318 -10.58 5.39 13.76
C LEU A 318 -10.60 5.93 15.20
N VAL A 319 -10.41 7.25 15.38
CA VAL A 319 -10.48 7.91 16.70
C VAL A 319 -11.93 8.05 17.18
N ASP A 320 -12.89 8.32 16.28
CA ASP A 320 -14.33 8.35 16.62
C ASP A 320 -14.85 6.95 17.02
N GLU A 321 -14.32 5.90 16.40
CA GLU A 321 -14.64 4.50 16.65
C GLU A 321 -14.04 3.98 17.96
N LEU A 322 -12.71 4.06 18.10
CA LEU A 322 -11.94 3.41 19.17
C LEU A 322 -11.69 4.31 20.40
N LYS A 323 -11.88 5.62 20.26
CA LYS A 323 -11.90 6.62 21.35
C LYS A 323 -10.67 6.53 22.27
N GLU A 324 -10.90 6.32 23.57
CA GLU A 324 -9.88 6.37 24.63
C GLU A 324 -8.69 5.43 24.40
N ALA A 325 -8.90 4.29 23.74
CA ALA A 325 -7.81 3.37 23.38
C ALA A 325 -6.79 3.99 22.41
N VAL A 326 -7.24 4.88 21.51
CA VAL A 326 -6.39 5.48 20.47
C VAL A 326 -5.78 6.82 20.87
N TYR A 327 -6.34 7.53 21.87
CA TYR A 327 -5.83 8.85 22.28
C TYR A 327 -4.31 8.88 22.58
N PRO A 328 -3.68 7.87 23.22
CA PRO A 328 -2.22 7.84 23.40
C PRO A 328 -1.44 7.75 22.08
N LEU A 329 -1.92 6.95 21.11
CA LEU A 329 -1.30 6.79 19.80
C LEU A 329 -1.51 8.03 18.91
N LEU A 330 -2.69 8.64 18.98
CA LEU A 330 -2.99 9.91 18.33
C LEU A 330 -2.09 11.03 18.87
N ARG A 331 -1.89 11.09 20.19
CA ARG A 331 -0.97 12.05 20.83
C ARG A 331 0.46 11.89 20.31
N ILE A 332 0.94 10.66 20.14
CA ILE A 332 2.25 10.36 19.54
C ILE A 332 2.30 10.79 18.06
N LEU A 333 1.24 10.56 17.27
CA LEU A 333 1.15 11.02 15.88
C LEU A 333 1.20 12.55 15.77
N LEU A 334 0.43 13.27 16.60
CA LEU A 334 0.41 14.74 16.65
C LEU A 334 1.79 15.31 17.03
N GLN A 335 2.47 14.70 18.00
CA GLN A 335 3.86 15.04 18.33
C GLN A 335 4.78 14.78 17.13
N HIS A 336 4.62 13.67 16.42
CA HIS A 336 5.42 13.38 15.25
C HIS A 336 5.20 14.36 14.10
N ILE A 337 3.97 14.82 13.85
CA ILE A 337 3.69 15.91 12.90
C ILE A 337 4.52 17.15 13.24
N CYS A 338 4.52 17.60 14.51
CA CYS A 338 5.38 18.71 14.97
C CYS A 338 6.88 18.46 14.75
N THR A 339 7.36 17.23 14.97
CA THR A 339 8.81 16.91 14.91
C THR A 339 9.33 16.58 13.50
N LYS A 340 8.44 16.31 12.53
CA LYS A 340 8.80 15.79 11.19
C LYS A 340 8.30 16.64 10.04
N VAL A 341 7.48 17.67 10.29
CA VAL A 341 7.04 18.61 9.25
C VAL A 341 8.24 19.18 8.47
N PRO A 342 8.20 19.23 7.12
CA PRO A 342 9.26 19.85 6.34
C PRO A 342 9.42 21.33 6.70
N ASP A 343 10.66 21.78 6.93
CA ASP A 343 10.94 23.22 7.13
C ASP A 343 10.91 23.97 5.80
N LYS A 344 9.69 24.12 5.27
CA LYS A 344 9.34 24.82 4.04
C LYS A 344 8.01 25.53 4.27
N ALA A 345 7.95 26.83 3.97
CA ALA A 345 6.77 27.65 4.25
C ALA A 345 5.48 27.11 3.62
N ASP A 346 5.56 26.47 2.45
CA ASP A 346 4.40 25.93 1.73
C ASP A 346 3.82 24.64 2.36
N TYR A 347 4.60 23.96 3.22
CA TYR A 347 4.26 22.65 3.77
C TYR A 347 3.81 22.72 5.23
N ARG A 348 4.22 23.76 5.97
CA ARG A 348 3.84 23.93 7.38
C ARG A 348 2.34 24.22 7.57
N PRO A 349 1.66 25.13 6.83
CA PRO A 349 0.23 25.34 6.99
C PRO A 349 -0.62 24.08 6.67
N PRO A 350 -0.35 23.31 5.59
CA PRO A 350 -0.96 21.99 5.37
C PRO A 350 -0.82 21.01 6.54
N ALA A 351 0.36 20.93 7.15
CA ALA A 351 0.63 20.05 8.28
C ALA A 351 0.00 20.58 9.60
N ALA A 352 -0.05 21.90 9.77
CA ALA A 352 -0.73 22.55 10.89
C ALA A 352 -2.25 22.32 10.83
N GLN A 353 -2.86 22.43 9.65
CA GLN A 353 -4.27 22.12 9.45
C GLN A 353 -4.58 20.65 9.77
N ALA A 354 -3.77 19.72 9.24
CA ALA A 354 -3.90 18.29 9.53
C ALA A 354 -3.74 17.98 11.04
N LEU A 355 -2.78 18.63 11.71
CA LEU A 355 -2.61 18.55 13.16
C LEU A 355 -3.86 19.06 13.88
N VAL A 356 -4.39 20.23 13.51
CA VAL A 356 -5.53 20.87 14.18
C VAL A 356 -6.80 20.03 14.02
N THR A 357 -7.10 19.51 12.83
CA THR A 357 -8.24 18.60 12.60
C THR A 357 -8.13 17.31 13.41
N LEU A 358 -6.92 16.75 13.56
CA LEU A 358 -6.70 15.54 14.37
C LEU A 358 -6.68 15.84 15.88
N LEU A 359 -6.16 16.99 16.29
CA LEU A 359 -6.13 17.46 17.68
C LEU A 359 -7.55 17.76 18.20
N ASP A 360 -8.44 18.23 17.34
CA ASP A 360 -9.83 18.50 17.71
C ASP A 360 -10.58 17.23 18.17
N LYS A 361 -10.18 16.04 17.68
CA LYS A 361 -10.73 14.74 18.10
C LYS A 361 -10.37 14.34 19.55
N LEU A 362 -9.43 15.02 20.20
CA LEU A 362 -9.10 14.75 21.60
C LEU A 362 -10.08 15.44 22.57
N PRO A 363 -10.42 14.82 23.72
CA PRO A 363 -11.13 15.48 24.81
C PRO A 363 -10.38 16.72 25.31
N CYS A 364 -11.10 17.69 25.87
CA CYS A 364 -10.54 19.00 26.23
C CYS A 364 -9.33 18.93 27.19
N ALA A 365 -9.26 17.92 28.06
CA ALA A 365 -8.11 17.67 28.92
C ALA A 365 -6.84 17.27 28.14
N GLU A 366 -6.96 16.32 27.21
CA GLU A 366 -5.84 15.88 26.35
C GLU A 366 -5.42 16.96 25.35
N PHE A 367 -6.41 17.69 24.79
CA PHE A 367 -6.19 18.88 23.96
C PHE A 367 -5.34 19.92 24.71
N ALA A 368 -5.75 20.30 25.93
CA ALA A 368 -5.01 21.27 26.74
C ALA A 368 -3.62 20.76 27.13
N ALA A 369 -3.50 19.47 27.48
CA ALA A 369 -2.22 18.83 27.79
C ALA A 369 -1.30 18.72 26.56
N PHE A 370 -1.84 18.67 25.33
CA PHE A 370 -1.05 18.75 24.10
C PHE A 370 -0.60 20.19 23.81
N MET A 371 -1.49 21.18 23.93
CA MET A 371 -1.16 22.59 23.72
C MET A 371 -0.11 23.10 24.72
N ALA A 372 -0.19 22.68 25.99
CA ALA A 372 0.84 22.96 26.99
C ALA A 372 2.20 22.33 26.64
N TRP A 373 2.21 21.13 26.03
CA TRP A 373 3.43 20.50 25.52
C TRP A 373 4.01 21.27 24.32
N LEU A 374 3.17 21.66 23.34
CA LEU A 374 3.59 22.41 22.16
C LEU A 374 4.16 23.79 22.53
N TYR A 375 3.51 24.50 23.46
CA TYR A 375 4.02 25.75 24.03
C TYR A 375 5.37 25.55 24.73
N LYS A 376 5.53 24.47 25.51
CA LYS A 376 6.81 24.16 26.14
C LYS A 376 7.91 23.94 25.10
N CYS A 377 7.64 23.25 23.99
CA CYS A 377 8.62 23.03 22.92
C CYS A 377 8.99 24.31 22.16
N SER A 378 8.03 25.20 21.86
CA SER A 378 8.28 26.45 21.12
C SER A 378 9.13 27.48 21.89
N VAL A 379 9.22 27.36 23.21
CA VAL A 379 10.18 28.13 24.01
C VAL A 379 11.62 27.69 23.70
N TYR A 380 11.92 26.40 23.70
CA TYR A 380 13.29 25.88 23.59
C TYR A 380 13.87 25.89 22.16
N GLU A 381 13.06 25.60 21.14
CA GLU A 381 13.57 25.40 19.77
C GLU A 381 12.83 26.25 18.72
N VAL A 382 13.58 26.85 17.79
CA VAL A 382 13.08 27.83 16.81
C VAL A 382 12.16 27.18 15.77
N SER A 383 12.46 25.95 15.34
CA SER A 383 11.65 25.15 14.41
C SER A 383 10.22 24.97 14.94
N TYR A 384 10.08 24.45 16.16
CA TYR A 384 8.82 24.29 16.88
C TYR A 384 8.14 25.65 17.11
N ARG A 385 8.89 26.74 17.29
CA ARG A 385 8.30 28.08 17.44
C ARG A 385 7.59 28.56 16.19
N VAL A 386 8.17 28.37 15.01
CA VAL A 386 7.51 28.76 13.77
C VAL A 386 6.31 27.85 13.49
N PHE A 387 6.45 26.53 13.65
CA PHE A 387 5.32 25.62 13.44
C PHE A 387 4.19 25.80 14.47
N ALA A 388 4.50 26.13 15.73
CA ALA A 388 3.48 26.45 16.73
C ALA A 388 2.69 27.72 16.40
N LEU A 389 3.30 28.70 15.71
CA LEU A 389 2.57 29.86 15.18
C LEU A 389 1.63 29.45 14.04
N ASP A 390 2.09 28.60 13.11
CA ASP A 390 1.23 28.06 12.04
C ASP A 390 0.04 27.25 12.62
N VAL A 391 0.25 26.49 13.70
CA VAL A 391 -0.81 25.76 14.44
C VAL A 391 -1.77 26.71 15.17
N VAL A 392 -1.27 27.77 15.82
CA VAL A 392 -2.14 28.77 16.47
C VAL A 392 -2.98 29.54 15.45
N LEU A 393 -2.45 29.83 14.26
CA LEU A 393 -3.22 30.44 13.17
C LEU A 393 -4.35 29.50 12.70
N ALA A 394 -4.06 28.22 12.44
CA ALA A 394 -5.08 27.24 12.06
C ALA A 394 -6.15 27.00 13.16
N LEU A 395 -5.79 27.13 14.45
CA LEU A 395 -6.75 27.07 15.56
C LEU A 395 -7.70 28.29 15.61
N LEU A 396 -7.28 29.46 15.11
CA LEU A 396 -8.12 30.66 15.05
C LEU A 396 -9.13 30.63 13.90
N GLU A 397 -9.02 29.67 12.98
CA GLU A 397 -10.02 29.42 11.92
C GLU A 397 -11.15 28.48 12.38
N LEU A 398 -11.03 27.84 13.55
CA LEU A 398 -12.06 26.98 14.13
C LEU A 398 -13.04 27.76 15.03
N PRO A 399 -14.29 27.29 15.18
CA PRO A 399 -15.21 27.81 16.19
C PRO A 399 -14.73 27.50 17.61
N GLU A 400 -15.22 28.26 18.60
CA GLU A 400 -14.98 27.96 20.01
C GLU A 400 -15.47 26.54 20.35
N ARG A 401 -14.59 25.73 20.96
CA ARG A 401 -14.93 24.37 21.40
C ARG A 401 -15.96 24.43 22.54
N SER A 402 -17.04 23.65 22.40
CA SER A 402 -18.05 23.47 23.44
C SER A 402 -17.41 23.09 24.79
N PRO A 403 -17.85 23.68 25.91
CA PRO A 403 -17.52 23.17 27.24
C PRO A 403 -18.25 21.84 27.45
N GLY A 404 -17.51 20.73 27.27
CA GLY A 404 -17.96 19.36 27.56
C GLY A 404 -17.68 18.91 28.98
#